data_AF-A0A950TLJ7-F1
#
_entry.id   AF-A0A950TLJ7-F1
#
_cell.length_a   1.000
_cell.length_b   1.000
_cell.length_c   1.000
_cell.angle_alpha   90.00
_cell.angle_beta   90.00
_cell.angle_gamma   90.00
#
_symmetry.space_group_name_H-M   'P 1'
#
loop_
_entity.id
_entity.type
_entity.pdbx_description
1 polymer ?
#
loop_
_entity_poly.entity_id
_entity_poly.type
_entity_poly.pdbx_seq_one_letter_code
_entity_poly.pdbx_strand_id
1 'polypeptide(L)'
;MTSSSKLKTLIVAAFCLAAAVFVFMRGTNASSAAVILDASSSPRTLYVQNCARCHGSDGKANTALGRKYKADDISGGVGVNKTIRIVTNGKGHMPSFKKRLSSTQISQIANYVHGM
;
A
#
# COMPACT_ATOMS: atom_id res chain seq x y z
N MET A 1 19.71 33.07 57.41
CA MET A 1 19.62 33.35 55.96
C MET A 1 19.63 32.05 55.15
N THR A 2 18.68 31.13 55.38
CA THR A 2 18.88 29.69 55.08
C THR A 2 17.59 28.94 54.70
N SER A 3 16.65 29.53 53.95
CA SER A 3 15.41 28.81 53.59
C SER A 3 14.98 28.98 52.13
N SER A 4 14.92 30.20 51.61
CA SER A 4 14.28 30.47 50.31
C SER A 4 15.11 30.06 49.08
N SER A 5 16.43 29.91 49.20
CA SER A 5 17.32 29.49 48.11
C SER A 5 17.35 27.98 47.90
N LYS A 6 17.23 27.18 48.97
CA LYS A 6 17.18 25.71 48.89
C LYS A 6 15.89 25.21 48.23
N LEU A 7 14.77 25.90 48.48
CA LEU A 7 13.46 25.56 47.90
C LEU A 7 13.41 25.80 46.38
N LYS A 8 14.02 26.89 45.89
CA LYS A 8 14.11 27.18 44.45
C LYS A 8 14.97 26.15 43.71
N THR A 9 16.10 25.74 44.30
CA THR A 9 16.98 24.73 43.70
C THR A 9 16.35 23.34 43.66
N LEU A 10 15.56 22.97 44.68
CA LEU A 10 14.83 21.69 44.70
C LEU A 10 13.70 21.63 43.66
N ILE A 11 13.00 22.74 43.41
CA ILE A 11 11.94 22.80 42.39
C ILE A 11 12.54 22.72 40.97
N VAL A 12 13.67 23.40 40.72
CA VAL A 12 14.37 23.33 39.42
C VAL A 12 14.95 21.93 39.19
N ALA A 13 15.55 21.30 40.20
CA ALA A 13 16.08 19.95 40.10
C ALA A 13 14.98 18.90 39.87
N ALA A 14 13.81 19.05 40.49
CA ALA A 14 12.65 18.18 40.27
C ALA A 14 12.06 18.33 38.86
N PHE A 15 12.06 19.55 38.31
CA PHE A 15 11.59 19.80 36.94
C PHE A 15 12.56 19.25 35.88
N CYS A 16 13.87 19.33 36.11
CA CYS A 16 14.88 18.76 35.23
C CYS A 16 14.86 17.22 35.23
N LEU A 17 14.58 16.57 36.37
CA LEU A 17 14.43 15.11 36.43
C LEU A 17 13.16 14.63 35.71
N ALA A 18 12.04 15.36 35.83
CA ALA A 18 10.78 15.02 35.16
C ALA A 18 10.88 15.12 33.62
N ALA A 19 11.67 16.06 33.10
CA ALA A 19 11.91 16.19 31.66
C ALA A 19 12.72 15.02 31.07
N ALA A 20 13.68 14.47 31.83
CA ALA A 20 14.51 13.34 31.38
C ALA A 20 13.73 12.02 31.28
N VAL A 21 12.76 11.80 32.19
CA VAL A 21 11.91 10.59 32.19
C VAL A 21 10.90 10.62 31.03
N PHE A 22 10.39 11.80 30.64
CA PHE A 22 9.47 11.93 29.51
C PHE A 22 10.14 11.68 28.15
N VAL A 23 11.43 11.98 28.01
CA VAL A 23 12.20 11.68 26.78
C VAL A 23 12.47 10.18 26.65
N PHE A 24 12.67 9.46 27.76
CA PHE A 24 12.93 8.02 27.72
C PHE A 24 11.67 7.17 27.46
N MET A 25 10.50 7.60 27.95
CA MET A 25 9.24 6.84 27.81
C MET A 25 8.54 7.03 26.44
N ARG A 26 9.04 7.92 25.57
CA ARG A 26 8.59 8.08 24.18
C ARG A 26 9.45 7.31 23.16
N GLY A 27 10.44 6.54 23.63
CA GLY A 27 11.51 5.96 22.80
C GLY A 27 11.27 4.57 22.22
N THR A 28 10.14 3.89 22.50
CA THR A 28 9.89 2.53 22.00
C THR A 28 8.62 2.42 21.17
N ASN A 29 8.46 3.30 20.17
CA ASN A 29 7.59 3.01 19.04
C ASN A 29 8.42 2.38 17.92
N ALA A 30 8.90 1.16 18.17
CA ALA A 30 9.27 0.27 17.07
C ALA A 30 7.97 -0.24 16.45
N SER A 31 7.34 0.61 15.64
CA SER A 31 6.28 0.19 14.74
C SER A 31 6.87 -0.88 13.83
N SER A 32 6.37 -2.10 13.99
CA SER A 32 6.67 -3.24 13.14
C SER A 32 6.60 -2.83 11.67
N ALA A 33 7.71 -3.05 10.96
CA ALA A 33 7.81 -3.04 9.52
C ALA A 33 7.14 -1.84 8.82
N ALA A 34 7.78 -0.67 8.91
CA ALA A 34 7.75 0.24 7.77
C ALA A 34 8.42 -0.47 6.58
N VAL A 35 7.63 -1.27 5.85
CA VAL A 35 7.93 -1.54 4.44
C VAL A 35 7.97 -0.17 3.78
N ILE A 36 9.18 0.32 3.55
CA ILE A 36 9.44 1.38 2.58
C ILE A 36 9.04 0.77 1.22
N LEU A 37 7.74 0.80 0.88
CA LEU A 37 7.27 0.55 -0.47
C LEU A 37 7.57 1.81 -1.27
N ASP A 38 8.85 2.01 -1.58
CA ASP A 38 9.27 2.96 -2.57
C ASP A 38 8.89 2.42 -3.97
N ALA A 39 8.34 3.30 -4.81
CA ALA A 39 7.93 3.15 -6.21
C ALA A 39 7.01 1.98 -6.64
N SER A 40 6.71 1.03 -5.76
CA SER A 40 5.98 -0.20 -6.06
C SER A 40 4.71 -0.30 -5.23
N SER A 41 3.65 0.41 -5.65
CA SER A 41 2.31 0.20 -5.10
C SER A 41 1.97 -1.29 -5.02
N SER A 42 1.41 -1.73 -3.89
CA SER A 42 0.99 -3.13 -3.66
C SER A 42 0.29 -3.72 -4.91
N PRO A 43 0.55 -4.98 -5.29
CA PRO A 43 -0.09 -5.61 -6.45
C PRO A 43 -1.62 -5.52 -6.41
N ARG A 44 -2.21 -5.62 -5.21
CA ARG A 44 -3.65 -5.43 -4.98
C ARG A 44 -4.08 -4.00 -5.30
N THR A 45 -3.33 -3.01 -4.85
CA THR A 45 -3.60 -1.59 -5.13
C THR A 45 -3.51 -1.30 -6.62
N LEU A 46 -2.48 -1.81 -7.30
CA LEU A 46 -2.32 -1.72 -8.75
C LEU A 46 -3.54 -2.29 -9.48
N TYR A 47 -3.99 -3.48 -9.08
CA TYR A 47 -5.16 -4.13 -9.65
C TYR A 47 -6.43 -3.31 -9.42
N VAL A 48 -6.68 -2.83 -8.19
CA VAL A 48 -7.88 -2.04 -7.87
C VAL A 48 -7.93 -0.75 -8.68
N GLN A 49 -6.80 -0.06 -8.83
CA GLN A 49 -6.74 1.22 -9.54
C GLN A 49 -6.90 1.07 -11.07
N ASN A 50 -6.46 -0.05 -11.64
CA ASN A 50 -6.34 -0.18 -13.10
C ASN A 50 -7.28 -1.22 -13.73
N CYS A 51 -7.68 -2.24 -12.98
CA CYS A 51 -8.34 -3.44 -13.52
C CYS A 51 -9.75 -3.64 -12.96
N ALA A 52 -9.94 -3.37 -11.67
CA ALA A 52 -11.18 -3.70 -10.95
C ALA A 52 -12.43 -2.97 -11.46
N ARG A 53 -12.27 -1.86 -12.20
CA ARG A 53 -13.42 -1.16 -12.81
C ARG A 53 -14.18 -2.05 -13.80
N CYS A 54 -13.50 -2.96 -14.49
CA CYS A 54 -14.12 -3.91 -15.40
C CYS A 54 -14.18 -5.33 -14.81
N HIS A 55 -13.09 -5.78 -14.16
CA HIS A 55 -13.00 -7.16 -13.66
C HIS A 55 -13.53 -7.34 -12.23
N GLY A 56 -13.90 -6.27 -11.52
CA GLY A 56 -14.30 -6.33 -10.11
C GLY A 56 -13.11 -6.54 -9.18
N SER A 57 -13.27 -6.24 -7.89
CA SER A 57 -12.22 -6.49 -6.88
C SER A 57 -12.00 -8.00 -6.62
N ASP A 58 -12.99 -8.81 -6.96
CA ASP A 58 -13.03 -10.27 -6.84
C ASP A 58 -12.71 -11.00 -8.16
N GLY A 59 -12.44 -10.27 -9.25
CA GLY A 59 -12.10 -10.85 -10.55
C GLY A 59 -13.29 -11.38 -11.36
N LYS A 60 -14.52 -11.36 -10.83
CA LYS A 60 -15.70 -11.99 -11.45
C LYS A 60 -16.33 -11.20 -12.60
N ALA A 61 -15.80 -10.02 -12.93
CA ALA A 61 -16.32 -9.13 -13.98
C ALA A 61 -17.79 -8.71 -13.84
N ASN A 62 -18.37 -8.83 -12.63
CA ASN A 62 -19.75 -8.45 -12.32
C ASN A 62 -19.97 -6.94 -12.15
N THR A 63 -19.10 -6.09 -12.72
CA THR A 63 -19.28 -4.63 -12.71
C THR A 63 -20.17 -4.19 -13.87
N ALA A 64 -20.71 -2.97 -13.80
CA ALA A 64 -21.50 -2.43 -14.92
C ALA A 64 -20.68 -2.36 -16.22
N LEU A 65 -19.41 -1.95 -16.17
CA LEU A 65 -18.53 -1.96 -17.34
C LEU A 65 -18.13 -3.36 -17.77
N GLY A 66 -17.86 -4.26 -16.80
CA GLY A 66 -17.56 -5.66 -17.07
C GLY A 66 -18.66 -6.34 -17.87
N ARG A 67 -19.92 -6.18 -17.44
CA ARG A 67 -21.09 -6.67 -18.20
C ARG A 67 -21.24 -6.00 -19.57
N LYS A 68 -21.10 -4.67 -19.64
CA LYS A 68 -21.26 -3.91 -20.90
C LYS A 68 -20.28 -4.36 -21.98
N TYR A 69 -19.02 -4.56 -21.60
CA TYR A 69 -17.95 -4.92 -22.54
C TYR A 69 -17.61 -6.41 -22.56
N LYS A 70 -18.38 -7.24 -21.84
CA LYS A 70 -18.15 -8.69 -21.69
C LYS A 70 -16.73 -9.00 -21.25
N ALA A 71 -16.29 -8.35 -20.17
CA ALA A 71 -14.97 -8.59 -19.59
C ALA A 71 -14.88 -10.05 -19.09
N ASP A 72 -13.69 -10.65 -19.26
CA ASP A 72 -13.42 -12.02 -18.83
C ASP A 72 -13.51 -12.14 -17.29
N ASP A 73 -14.17 -13.20 -16.78
CA ASP A 73 -14.04 -13.61 -15.37
C ASP A 73 -12.64 -14.21 -15.17
N ILE A 74 -11.88 -13.61 -14.25
CA ILE A 74 -10.51 -13.95 -13.92
C ILE A 74 -10.35 -14.41 -12.47
N SER A 75 -11.46 -14.66 -11.78
CA SER A 75 -11.48 -15.01 -10.35
C SER A 75 -10.87 -16.38 -10.03
N GLY A 76 -10.69 -17.26 -11.02
CA GLY A 76 -9.96 -18.54 -10.86
C GLY A 76 -8.51 -18.49 -11.33
N GLY A 77 -7.99 -17.28 -11.55
CA GLY A 77 -6.63 -17.04 -11.99
C GLY A 77 -6.41 -17.14 -13.50
N VAL A 78 -5.39 -16.41 -13.97
CA VAL A 78 -4.94 -16.43 -15.38
C VAL A 78 -3.43 -16.54 -15.42
N GLY A 79 -2.89 -17.36 -16.33
CA GLY A 79 -1.44 -17.57 -16.45
C GLY A 79 -0.66 -16.27 -16.66
N VAL A 80 0.43 -16.10 -15.89
CA VAL A 80 1.23 -14.87 -15.80
C VAL A 80 1.61 -14.31 -17.18
N ASN A 81 2.20 -15.12 -18.07
CA ASN A 81 2.64 -14.67 -19.39
C ASN A 81 1.48 -14.19 -20.28
N LYS A 82 0.31 -14.84 -20.16
CA LYS A 82 -0.92 -14.42 -20.87
C LYS A 82 -1.38 -13.07 -20.34
N THR A 83 -1.39 -12.89 -19.01
CA THR A 83 -1.77 -11.63 -18.38
C THR A 83 -0.82 -10.49 -18.76
N ILE A 84 0.50 -10.69 -18.70
CA ILE A 84 1.49 -9.68 -19.12
C ILE A 84 1.23 -9.24 -20.56
N ARG A 85 1.06 -10.20 -21.48
CA ARG A 85 0.81 -9.89 -22.90
C ARG A 85 -0.46 -9.07 -23.10
N ILE A 86 -1.56 -9.46 -22.46
CA ILE A 86 -2.86 -8.79 -22.59
C ILE A 86 -2.84 -7.40 -21.94
N VAL A 87 -2.28 -7.26 -20.73
CA VAL A 87 -2.20 -5.96 -20.06
C VAL A 87 -1.30 -5.00 -20.83
N THR A 88 -0.19 -5.51 -21.38
CA THR A 88 0.73 -4.68 -22.18
C THR A 88 0.08 -4.21 -23.48
N ASN A 89 -0.60 -5.07 -24.21
CA ASN A 89 -1.06 -4.77 -25.58
C ASN A 89 -2.56 -4.44 -25.70
N GLY A 90 -3.36 -4.72 -24.68
CA GLY A 90 -4.81 -4.73 -24.77
C GLY A 90 -5.36 -6.01 -25.43
N LYS A 91 -6.68 -6.17 -25.39
CA LYS A 91 -7.44 -7.25 -26.07
C LYS A 91 -8.89 -6.82 -26.23
N GLY A 92 -9.36 -6.68 -27.47
CA GLY A 92 -10.72 -6.22 -27.76
C GLY A 92 -11.00 -4.85 -27.12
N HIS A 93 -11.99 -4.79 -26.22
CA HIS A 93 -12.33 -3.57 -25.48
C HIS A 93 -11.40 -3.26 -24.30
N MET A 94 -10.52 -4.20 -23.91
CA MET A 94 -9.54 -3.94 -22.87
C MET A 94 -8.39 -3.09 -23.45
N PRO A 95 -8.14 -1.87 -22.93
CA PRO A 95 -7.11 -1.00 -23.45
C PRO A 95 -5.70 -1.52 -23.12
N SER A 96 -4.70 -1.06 -23.87
CA SER A 96 -3.29 -1.25 -23.53
C SER A 96 -2.90 -0.39 -22.32
N PHE A 97 -2.12 -0.97 -21.41
CA PHE A 97 -1.60 -0.28 -20.23
C PHE A 97 -0.11 0.06 -20.31
N LYS A 98 0.59 -0.27 -21.41
CA LYS A 98 2.05 -0.07 -21.55
C LYS A 98 2.54 1.37 -21.36
N LYS A 99 1.67 2.36 -21.59
CA LYS A 99 1.98 3.80 -21.42
C LYS A 99 1.65 4.31 -20.00
N ARG A 100 0.93 3.52 -19.20
CA ARG A 100 0.42 3.90 -17.87
C ARG A 100 1.10 3.15 -16.74
N LEU A 101 1.59 1.94 -17.03
CA LEU A 101 2.21 1.04 -16.07
C LEU A 101 3.60 0.64 -16.55
N SER A 102 4.56 0.55 -15.62
CA SER A 102 5.88 -0.01 -15.89
C SER A 102 5.81 -1.51 -16.10
N SER A 103 6.84 -2.10 -16.72
CA SER A 103 6.96 -3.56 -16.90
C SER A 103 6.91 -4.29 -15.55
N THR A 104 7.53 -3.73 -14.51
CA THR A 104 7.49 -4.25 -13.13
C THR A 104 6.05 -4.26 -12.60
N GLN A 105 5.30 -3.16 -12.74
CA GLN A 105 3.91 -3.09 -12.29
C GLN A 105 3.00 -4.06 -13.04
N ILE A 106 3.19 -4.22 -14.35
CA ILE A 106 2.46 -5.21 -15.16
C ILE A 106 2.75 -6.63 -14.67
N SER A 107 4.01 -6.93 -14.35
CA SER A 107 4.41 -8.23 -13.81
C SER A 107 3.81 -8.48 -12.42
N GLN A 108 3.77 -7.46 -11.56
CA GLN A 108 3.10 -7.54 -10.25
C GLN A 108 1.60 -7.82 -10.39
N ILE A 109 0.90 -7.14 -11.28
CA ILE A 109 -0.52 -7.40 -11.57
C ILE A 109 -0.69 -8.82 -12.10
N ALA A 110 0.18 -9.27 -13.01
CA ALA A 110 0.08 -10.60 -13.59
C ALA A 110 0.21 -11.70 -12.54
N ASN A 111 1.14 -11.56 -11.60
CA ASN A 111 1.29 -12.48 -10.48
C ASN A 111 0.09 -12.42 -9.51
N TYR A 112 -0.43 -11.22 -9.24
CA TYR A 112 -1.62 -11.05 -8.39
C TYR A 112 -2.85 -11.71 -9.00
N VAL A 113 -3.09 -11.52 -10.30
CA VAL A 113 -4.20 -12.16 -11.03
C VAL A 113 -4.01 -13.66 -11.12
N HIS A 114 -2.77 -14.17 -11.22
CA HIS A 114 -2.52 -15.60 -11.27
C HIS A 114 -2.92 -16.33 -9.98
N GLY A 115 -2.79 -15.67 -8.83
CA GLY A 115 -3.16 -16.21 -7.52
C GLY A 115 -4.58 -15.88 -7.05
N MET A 116 -5.46 -15.41 -7.95
CA MET A 116 -6.89 -15.25 -7.67
C MET A 116 -7.58 -16.61 -7.55
#